data_AF-A0A482WY97-F1
#
_entry.id   AF-A0A482WY97-F1
#
_cell.length_a   1.000
_cell.length_b   1.000
_cell.length_c   1.000
_cell.angle_alpha   90.00
_cell.angle_beta   90.00
_cell.angle_gamma   90.00
#
_symmetry.space_group_name_H-M   'P 1'
#
loop_
_entity.id
_entity.type
_entity.pdbx_description
1 polymer ?
#
loop_
_entity_poly.entity_id
_entity_poly.type
_entity_poly.pdbx_seq_one_letter_code
_entity_poly.pdbx_strand_id
1 'polypeptide(L)' 'MAIYKIRKYLKNKGSFFSHATTEMAKEYGPLVGLRVGKDRQVVCCYQAVKEMLFNEDIDGRPTGPFWEIRTWGSRKGEL' A
#
# COMPACT_ATOMS: atom_id res chain seq x y z
N MET A 1 -2.73 -14.41 4.36
CA MET A 1 -1.82 -13.25 4.26
C MET A 1 -1.71 -12.62 5.64
N ALA A 2 -0.54 -12.73 6.29
CA ALA A 2 -0.38 -12.26 7.67
C ALA A 2 -0.39 -10.73 7.73
N ILE A 3 -1.17 -10.16 8.66
CA ILE A 3 -1.33 -8.72 8.84
C ILE A 3 -0.34 -8.25 9.91
N TYR A 4 0.76 -7.65 9.48
CA TYR A 4 1.84 -7.26 10.38
C TYR A 4 1.67 -5.82 10.89
N LYS A 5 2.03 -5.58 12.16
CA LYS A 5 2.01 -4.25 12.78
C LYS A 5 3.27 -3.46 12.40
N ILE A 6 3.16 -2.59 11.40
CA ILE A 6 4.26 -1.74 10.90
C ILE A 6 4.90 -0.83 11.96
N ARG A 7 4.16 -0.54 13.04
CA ARG A 7 4.59 0.32 14.17
C ARG A 7 5.91 -0.13 14.82
N LYS A 8 6.21 -1.43 14.82
CA LYS A 8 7.47 -1.97 15.35
C LYS A 8 8.67 -1.51 14.51
N TYR A 9 8.55 -1.54 13.18
CA TYR A 9 9.61 -1.18 12.25
C TYR A 9 9.84 0.34 12.20
N LEU A 10 8.76 1.13 12.22
CA LEU A 10 8.83 2.60 12.28
C LEU A 10 9.53 3.13 13.54
N LYS A 11 9.35 2.47 14.70
CA LYS A 11 10.01 2.88 15.94
C LYS A 11 11.52 2.63 15.97
N ASN A 12 11.98 1.59 15.29
CA ASN A 12 13.36 1.12 15.42
C ASN A 12 14.34 1.69 14.40
N LYS A 13 13.86 2.12 13.21
CA LYS A 13 14.74 2.31 12.04
C LYS A 13 14.46 3.58 11.20
N GLY A 14 13.51 4.43 11.63
CA GLY A 14 13.22 5.71 10.96
C GLY A 14 11.72 5.94 10.77
N SER A 15 11.30 7.21 10.79
CA SER A 15 9.88 7.61 10.71
C SER A 15 9.25 7.41 9.33
N PHE A 16 10.04 7.04 8.31
CA PHE A 16 9.56 6.92 6.94
C PHE A 16 8.99 5.53 6.65
N PHE A 17 7.81 5.54 6.04
CA PHE A 17 7.07 4.34 5.67
C PHE A 17 7.81 3.47 4.65
N SER A 18 8.52 4.09 3.69
CA SER A 18 9.30 3.41 2.64
C SER A 18 10.47 2.58 3.19
N HIS A 19 11.17 3.10 4.20
CA HIS A 19 12.26 2.36 4.85
C HIS A 19 11.72 1.17 5.63
N ALA A 20 10.61 1.35 6.37
CA ALA A 20 9.98 0.27 7.11
C ALA A 20 9.48 -0.87 6.20
N THR A 21 8.89 -0.53 5.05
CA THR A 21 8.40 -1.53 4.09
C THR A 21 9.52 -2.26 3.36
N THR A 22 10.62 -1.57 3.03
CA THR A 22 11.81 -2.20 2.44
C THR A 22 12.41 -3.25 3.38
N GLU A 23 12.49 -2.96 4.68
CA GLU A 23 13.00 -3.91 5.66
C GLU A 23 12.05 -5.09 5.87
N MET A 24 10.74 -4.84 5.94
CA MET A 24 9.75 -5.92 6.02
C MET A 24 9.78 -6.82 4.80
N ALA A 25 10.10 -6.28 3.62
CA ALA A 25 10.22 -7.08 2.42
C ALA A 25 11.42 -8.03 2.42
N LYS A 26 12.49 -7.70 3.16
CA LYS A 26 13.61 -8.63 3.38
C LYS A 26 13.21 -9.84 4.22
N GLU A 27 12.28 -9.66 5.15
CA GLU A 27 11.85 -10.70 6.11
C GLU A 27 10.67 -11.53 5.58
N TYR A 28 9.69 -10.87 4.94
CA TYR A 28 8.42 -11.47 4.52
C TYR A 28 8.28 -11.63 3.00
N GLY A 29 9.25 -11.14 2.22
CA GLY A 29 9.23 -11.18 0.76
C GLY A 29 8.70 -9.90 0.13
N PRO A 30 8.71 -9.81 -1.22
CA PRO A 30 8.48 -8.57 -1.97
C PRO A 30 7.04 -8.02 -1.91
N LEU A 31 6.11 -8.74 -1.27
CA LEU A 31 4.69 -8.42 -1.23
C LEU A 31 4.18 -8.57 0.20
N VAL A 32 3.91 -7.43 0.85
CA VAL A 32 3.63 -7.39 2.29
C VAL A 32 2.24 -6.82 2.55
N GLY A 33 1.41 -7.58 3.27
CA GLY A 33 0.12 -7.13 3.77
C GLY A 33 0.26 -6.36 5.08
N LEU A 34 -0.23 -5.13 5.11
CA LEU A 34 -0.10 -4.20 6.24
C LEU A 34 -1.45 -3.66 6.67
N ARG A 35 -1.56 -3.36 7.96
CA ARG A 35 -2.69 -2.59 8.49
C ARG A 35 -2.20 -1.20 8.87
N VAL A 36 -2.65 -0.20 8.13
CA VAL A 36 -2.33 1.21 8.35
C VAL A 36 -3.58 1.89 8.89
N GLY A 37 -3.61 2.12 10.21
CA GLY A 37 -4.80 2.63 10.88
C GLY A 37 -5.96 1.63 10.82
N LYS A 38 -7.09 2.04 10.22
CA LYS A 38 -8.25 1.17 9.97
C LYS A 38 -8.13 0.40 8.64
N ASP A 39 -7.33 0.91 7.71
CA ASP A 39 -7.24 0.36 6.36
C ASP A 39 -6.27 -0.83 6.29
N ARG A 40 -6.60 -1.78 5.42
CA ARG A 40 -5.71 -2.88 5.04
C ARG A 40 -5.13 -2.55 3.68
N GLN A 41 -3.81 -2.52 3.60
CA GLN A 41 -3.08 -2.16 2.40
C GLN A 41 -2.07 -3.25 2.07
N VAL A 42 -1.89 -3.51 0.78
CA VAL A 42 -0.81 -4.37 0.30
C VAL A 42 0.27 -3.46 -0.27
N VAL A 43 1.51 -3.65 0.18
CA VAL A 43 2.65 -2.90 -0.32
C VAL A 43 3.56 -3.82 -1.12
N CYS A 44 3.84 -3.39 -2.34
CA CYS A 44 4.74 -4.06 -3.27
C CYS A 44 6.11 -3.39 -3.23
N CYS A 45 7.17 -4.20 -3.25
CA CYS A 45 8.53 -3.73 -3.49
C CYS A 45 8.89 -3.76 -4.99
N TYR A 46 10.02 -3.16 -5.36
CA TYR A 46 10.40 -2.81 -6.74
C TYR A 46 10.00 -3.82 -7.82
N GLN A 47 10.29 -5.11 -7.62
CA GLN A 47 9.99 -6.15 -8.61
C GLN A 47 8.48 -6.38 -8.80
N ALA A 48 7.72 -6.43 -7.69
CA ALA A 48 6.26 -6.56 -7.71
C ALA A 48 5.54 -5.28 -8.16
N VAL A 49 6.16 -4.10 -7.96
CA VAL A 49 5.61 -2.83 -8.46
C VAL A 49 5.54 -2.81 -9.98
N LYS A 50 6.56 -3.35 -10.66
CA LYS A 50 6.57 -3.41 -12.11
C LYS A 50 5.39 -4.25 -12.63
N GLU A 51 5.20 -5.44 -12.07
CA GLU A 51 4.06 -6.29 -12.43
C GLU A 51 2.71 -5.65 -12.12
N MET A 52 2.59 -4.97 -10.96
CA MET A 52 1.36 -4.25 -10.59
C MET A 52 1.03 -3.12 -11.56
N LEU A 53 2.03 -2.34 -12.00
CA LEU A 53 1.82 -1.18 -12.88
C LEU A 53 1.38 -1.58 -14.30
N PHE A 54 1.72 -2.78 -14.76
CA PHE A 54 1.33 -3.30 -16.07
C PHE A 54 0.10 -4.22 -16.01
N ASN A 55 -0.48 -4.44 -14.83
CA ASN A 55 -1.66 -5.28 -14.68
C ASN A 55 -2.93 -4.42 -14.63
N GLU A 56 -3.74 -4.49 -15.68
CA GLU A 56 -5.01 -3.75 -15.80
C GLU A 56 -6.02 -4.14 -14.71
N ASP A 57 -5.98 -5.38 -14.21
CA ASP A 57 -6.87 -5.85 -13.14
C ASP A 57 -6.64 -5.11 -11.81
N ILE A 58 -5.47 -4.44 -11.67
CA ILE A 58 -5.04 -3.77 -10.44
C ILE A 58 -5.04 -2.23 -10.60
N ASP A 59 -5.58 -1.68 -11.69
CA ASP A 59 -5.66 -0.21 -11.91
C ASP A 59 -6.78 0.49 -11.11
N GLY A 60 -7.25 -0.14 -10.03
CA GLY A 60 -8.25 0.43 -9.13
C GLY A 60 -7.77 1.73 -8.48
N ARG A 61 -8.68 2.70 -8.36
CA ARG A 61 -8.44 3.96 -7.63
C ARG A 61 -9.08 3.92 -6.23
N PRO A 62 -8.47 4.58 -5.23
CA PRO A 62 -9.05 4.64 -3.88
C PRO A 62 -10.44 5.27 -3.89
N THR A 63 -11.37 4.68 -3.14
CA THR A 63 -12.74 5.16 -2.98
C THR A 63 -12.98 5.74 -1.58
N GLY A 64 -14.03 6.53 -1.42
CA GLY A 64 -14.46 7.07 -0.13
C GLY A 64 -14.44 8.60 -0.05
N PRO A 65 -14.98 9.16 1.04
CA PRO A 65 -15.33 10.58 1.14
C PRO A 65 -14.14 11.51 0.86
N PHE A 66 -12.96 11.12 1.34
CA PHE A 66 -11.75 11.94 1.20
C PHE A 66 -11.24 12.04 -0.25
N TRP A 67 -11.54 11.04 -1.08
CA TRP A 67 -11.14 11.00 -2.49
C TRP A 67 -12.21 11.61 -3.38
N GLU A 68 -13.48 11.32 -3.09
CA GLU A 68 -14.66 11.84 -3.81
C GLU A 68 -14.86 13.35 -3.62
N ILE A 69 -14.56 13.89 -2.42
CA ILE A 69 -14.62 15.35 -2.20
C ILE A 69 -13.64 16.08 -3.12
N ARG A 70 -12.45 15.52 -3.36
CA ARG A 70 -11.42 16.15 -4.20
C ARG A 70 -11.76 16.10 -5.70
N THR A 71 -12.69 15.23 -6.08
CA THR A 71 -13.16 15.09 -7.47
C THR A 71 -14.58 15.61 -7.66
N TRP A 72 -15.13 16.34 -6.67
CA TRP A 72 -16.52 16.83 -6.69
C TRP A 72 -17.54 15.72 -6.96
N GLY A 73 -17.34 14.54 -6.38
CA GLY A 73 -18.20 13.37 -6.57
C GLY A 73 -17.95 12.61 -7.88
N SER A 74 -17.03 13.06 -8.73
CA SER A 74 -16.69 12.36 -9.97
C SER A 74 -15.77 11.18 -9.69
N ARG A 75 -16.17 9.96 -10.01
CA ARG A 75 -15.27 8.81 -9.97
C ARG A 75 -14.25 8.91 -11.12
N LYS A 76 -12.97 8.72 -10.81
CA LYS A 76 -11.88 8.66 -11.80
C LYS A 76 -11.30 7.25 -11.74
N GLY A 77 -11.20 6.57 -12.89
CA GLY A 77 -10.82 5.15 -12.95
C GLY A 77 -12.01 4.21 -12.84
N GLU A 78 -13.09 4.50 -13.57
CA GLU A 78 -14.12 3.50 -13.86
C GLU A 78 -13.54 2.58 -14.94
N LEU A 79 -13.18 1.36 -14.52
CA LEU A 79 -13.27 0.19 -15.38
C LEU A 79 -14.71 -0.28 -15.37
#